data_AF-A0A7S4HT25-F1
#
_entry.id   AF-A0A7S4HT25-F1
#
_cell.length_a   1.000
_cell.length_b   1.000
_cell.length_c   1.000
_cell.angle_alpha   90.00
_cell.angle_beta   90.00
_cell.angle_gamma   90.00
#
_symmetry.space_group_name_H-M   'P 1'
#
loop_
_entity.id
_entity.type
_entity.pdbx_description
1 polymer ?
#
loop_
_entity_poly.entity_id
_entity_poly.type
_entity_poly.pdbx_seq_one_letter_code
_entity_poly.pdbx_strand_id
1 'polypeptide(L)'
;DAGGVVACISALHTIQKLGYIPRRTIRVIAWVDEENTGAGAKAYFHSLSEHQLSNHILAIESDIGVFSPTGFTYTHDATNGQKEFLQSILFDFMSELGSDVGMHISEGEGGADTSILHEEGNVPVTELRTDNSRYFWYHHTVADTIDKLSPTELSDCVAALGILTYVVADYEVPFNKL
;
A
#
# COMPACT_ATOMS: atom_id res chain seq x y z
N ASP A 1 11.11 -2.22 -8.90
CA ASP A 1 9.93 -1.42 -8.56
C ASP A 1 10.19 0.05 -8.12
N ALA A 2 10.79 0.90 -8.96
CA ALA A 2 11.05 2.29 -8.59
C ALA A 2 9.77 3.15 -8.52
N GLY A 3 8.75 2.78 -9.30
CA GLY A 3 7.45 3.46 -9.32
C GLY A 3 6.75 3.43 -7.97
N GLY A 4 6.64 2.23 -7.35
CA GLY A 4 6.03 2.07 -6.04
C GLY A 4 6.74 2.88 -4.95
N VAL A 5 8.07 2.89 -4.94
CA VAL A 5 8.86 3.72 -4.02
C VAL A 5 8.52 5.20 -4.14
N VAL A 6 8.49 5.73 -5.38
CA VAL A 6 8.15 7.14 -5.62
C VAL A 6 6.70 7.43 -5.23
N ALA A 7 5.77 6.53 -5.50
CA ALA A 7 4.37 6.69 -5.13
C ALA A 7 4.17 6.77 -3.61
N CYS A 8 4.76 5.83 -2.86
CA CYS A 8 4.70 5.79 -1.39
C CYS A 8 5.30 7.05 -0.73
N ILE A 9 6.48 7.51 -1.20
CA ILE A 9 7.11 8.74 -0.70
C ILE A 9 6.24 9.96 -1.01
N SER A 10 5.67 10.02 -2.22
CA SER A 10 4.83 11.14 -2.65
C SER A 10 3.49 11.19 -1.89
N ALA A 11 2.91 10.03 -1.54
CA ALA A 11 1.74 9.94 -0.69
C ALA A 11 2.03 10.50 0.71
N LEU A 12 3.14 10.09 1.34
CA LEU A 12 3.58 10.63 2.63
C LEU A 12 3.81 12.15 2.57
N HIS A 13 4.49 12.63 1.53
CA HIS A 13 4.72 14.07 1.34
C HIS A 13 3.41 14.86 1.17
N THR A 14 2.44 14.29 0.47
CA THR A 14 1.11 14.90 0.30
C THR A 14 0.37 15.01 1.62
N ILE A 15 0.37 13.94 2.43
CA ILE A 15 -0.18 13.92 3.78
C ILE A 15 0.49 15.00 4.66
N GLN A 16 1.82 15.10 4.63
CA GLN A 16 2.56 16.11 5.40
C GLN A 16 2.17 17.55 5.04
N LYS A 17 1.90 17.83 3.75
CA LYS A 17 1.50 19.16 3.28
C LYS A 17 0.14 19.61 3.81
N LEU A 18 -0.72 18.71 4.28
CA LEU A 18 -1.99 19.06 4.90
C LEU A 18 -1.81 19.74 6.27
N GLY A 19 -0.61 19.64 6.87
CA GLY A 19 -0.29 20.29 8.14
C GLY A 19 -0.97 19.67 9.37
N TYR A 20 -1.61 18.51 9.23
CA TYR A 20 -2.16 17.75 10.35
C TYR A 20 -1.14 16.74 10.89
N ILE A 21 -1.29 16.35 12.15
CA ILE A 21 -0.47 15.32 12.79
C ILE A 21 -1.35 14.07 12.97
N PRO A 22 -1.09 12.97 12.26
CA PRO A 22 -1.88 11.76 12.41
C PRO A 22 -1.72 11.15 13.81
N ARG A 23 -2.76 10.46 14.29
CA ARG A 23 -2.72 9.73 15.57
C ARG A 23 -1.64 8.64 15.61
N ARG A 24 -1.23 8.12 14.45
CA ARG A 24 -0.22 7.05 14.31
C ARG A 24 0.95 7.51 13.47
N THR A 25 2.11 6.93 13.76
CA THR A 25 3.31 7.14 12.92
C THR A 25 3.12 6.45 11.58
N ILE A 26 3.34 7.18 10.49
CA ILE A 26 3.44 6.63 9.14
C ILE A 26 4.92 6.40 8.84
N ARG A 27 5.28 5.21 8.34
CA ARG A 27 6.64 4.84 7.95
C ARG A 27 6.63 4.35 6.51
N VAL A 28 7.50 4.92 5.69
CA VAL A 28 7.79 4.42 4.34
C VAL A 28 9.11 3.66 4.39
N ILE A 29 9.14 2.47 3.82
CA ILE A 29 10.34 1.63 3.73
C ILE A 29 10.57 1.32 2.25
N ALA A 30 11.78 1.56 1.77
CA ALA A 30 12.23 1.06 0.48
C ALA A 30 13.05 -0.20 0.75
N TRP A 31 12.48 -1.36 0.39
CA TRP A 31 13.09 -2.65 0.64
C TRP A 31 14.28 -2.90 -0.27
N VAL A 32 15.13 -3.83 0.16
CA VAL A 32 16.34 -4.23 -0.57
C VAL A 32 16.29 -5.74 -0.77
N ASP A 33 16.75 -6.19 -1.95
CA ASP A 33 16.88 -7.60 -2.31
C ASP A 33 15.54 -8.39 -2.33
N GLU A 34 14.41 -7.72 -2.59
CA GLU A 34 13.10 -8.35 -2.83
C GLU A 34 13.21 -9.43 -3.92
N GLU A 35 13.59 -9.01 -5.13
CA GLU A 35 13.67 -9.80 -6.39
C GLU A 35 14.53 -11.08 -6.36
N ASN A 36 15.29 -11.29 -5.30
CA ASN A 36 16.21 -12.41 -5.19
C ASN A 36 15.91 -13.27 -3.97
N THR A 37 15.82 -12.67 -2.77
CA THR A 37 15.53 -13.45 -1.55
C THR A 37 14.55 -12.81 -0.57
N GLY A 38 14.14 -11.55 -0.76
CA GLY A 38 13.41 -10.78 0.25
C GLY A 38 14.24 -10.49 1.50
N ALA A 39 15.57 -10.37 1.39
CA ALA A 39 16.43 -10.25 2.57
C ALA A 39 16.15 -8.99 3.40
N GLY A 40 15.79 -7.88 2.75
CA GLY A 40 15.44 -6.63 3.43
C GLY A 40 14.21 -6.78 4.33
N ALA A 41 13.13 -7.32 3.79
CA ALA A 41 11.89 -7.60 4.53
C ALA A 41 12.13 -8.56 5.70
N LYS A 42 12.84 -9.67 5.46
CA LYS A 42 13.20 -10.66 6.48
C LYS A 42 14.04 -10.06 7.60
N ALA A 43 15.06 -9.28 7.25
CA ALA A 43 15.91 -8.62 8.23
C ALA A 43 15.11 -7.63 9.09
N TYR A 44 14.19 -6.88 8.49
CA TYR A 44 13.30 -6.01 9.24
C TYR A 44 12.40 -6.78 10.19
N PHE A 45 11.69 -7.81 9.70
CA PHE A 45 10.81 -8.63 10.53
C PHE A 45 11.56 -9.21 11.75
N HIS A 46 12.71 -9.85 11.53
CA HIS A 46 13.51 -10.44 12.61
C HIS A 46 14.16 -9.41 13.56
N SER A 47 14.22 -8.14 13.18
CA SER A 47 14.69 -7.05 14.06
C SER A 47 13.62 -6.55 15.03
N LEU A 48 12.34 -6.88 14.79
CA LEU A 48 11.23 -6.42 15.61
C LEU A 48 11.03 -7.33 16.83
N SER A 49 10.86 -6.73 17.99
CA SER A 49 10.27 -7.41 19.16
C SER A 49 8.77 -7.64 18.97
N GLU A 50 8.19 -8.59 19.74
CA GLU A 50 6.74 -8.81 19.80
C GLU A 50 5.95 -7.52 20.12
N HIS A 51 6.49 -6.68 21.01
CA HIS A 51 5.91 -5.38 21.31
C HIS A 51 5.95 -4.43 20.09
N GLN A 52 7.00 -4.44 19.28
CA GLN A 52 7.03 -3.62 18.06
C GLN A 52 6.11 -4.18 16.97
N LEU A 53 6.01 -5.50 16.83
CA LEU A 53 5.07 -6.15 15.90
C LEU A 53 3.62 -5.79 16.25
N SER A 54 3.22 -5.92 17.51
CA SER A 54 1.86 -5.56 17.98
C SER A 54 1.51 -4.06 17.84
N ASN A 55 2.50 -3.20 17.56
CA ASN A 55 2.27 -1.78 17.27
C ASN A 55 2.08 -1.49 15.77
N HIS A 56 2.28 -2.47 14.87
CA HIS A 56 1.96 -2.31 13.45
C HIS A 56 0.45 -2.43 13.23
N ILE A 57 -0.13 -1.38 12.64
CA ILE A 57 -1.58 -1.26 12.47
C ILE A 57 -2.04 -1.85 11.14
N LEU A 58 -1.28 -1.59 10.08
CA LEU A 58 -1.45 -2.08 8.73
C LEU A 58 -0.10 -1.89 8.01
N ALA A 59 0.32 -2.84 7.19
CA ALA A 59 1.39 -2.62 6.21
C ALA A 59 0.80 -2.55 4.79
N ILE A 60 1.24 -1.56 4.01
CA ILE A 60 0.76 -1.29 2.65
C ILE A 60 1.95 -1.45 1.71
N GLU A 61 1.79 -2.20 0.63
CA GLU A 61 2.81 -2.39 -0.40
C GLU A 61 2.34 -1.97 -1.78
N SER A 62 3.26 -1.51 -2.61
CA SER A 62 3.05 -1.18 -4.01
C SER A 62 4.23 -1.74 -4.78
N ASP A 63 4.02 -2.88 -5.44
CA ASP A 63 5.09 -3.62 -6.14
C ASP A 63 4.70 -4.10 -7.56
N ILE A 64 3.45 -3.82 -7.98
CA ILE A 64 2.93 -4.25 -9.28
C ILE A 64 2.85 -3.14 -10.32
N GLY A 65 3.84 -2.24 -10.28
CA GLY A 65 3.90 -1.05 -11.13
C GLY A 65 2.96 0.08 -10.67
N VAL A 66 2.92 1.17 -11.45
CA VAL A 66 2.14 2.38 -11.16
C VAL A 66 1.20 2.72 -12.32
N PHE A 67 0.43 1.72 -12.76
CA PHE A 67 -0.67 1.93 -13.71
C PHE A 67 -1.91 2.42 -12.99
N SER A 68 -2.98 2.66 -13.76
CA SER A 68 -4.30 2.98 -13.24
C SER A 68 -4.64 2.09 -12.02
N PRO A 69 -4.75 2.66 -10.81
CA PRO A 69 -5.00 1.88 -9.60
C PRO A 69 -6.41 1.30 -9.62
N THR A 70 -6.57 0.04 -9.26
CA THR A 70 -7.86 -0.67 -9.24
C THR A 70 -8.34 -1.00 -7.83
N GLY A 71 -7.55 -0.65 -6.81
CA GLY A 71 -7.92 -0.77 -5.41
C GLY A 71 -6.84 -1.47 -4.60
N PHE A 72 -7.24 -2.31 -3.65
CA PHE A 72 -6.35 -2.89 -2.66
C PHE A 72 -6.73 -4.34 -2.33
N THR A 73 -5.75 -5.19 -2.03
CA THR A 73 -6.02 -6.45 -1.31
C THR A 73 -6.17 -6.19 0.18
N TYR A 74 -6.67 -7.16 0.94
CA TYR A 74 -6.75 -7.07 2.39
C TYR A 74 -6.73 -8.48 3.00
N THR A 75 -5.73 -8.77 3.83
CA THR A 75 -5.54 -10.12 4.42
C THR A 75 -6.41 -10.40 5.63
N HIS A 76 -6.84 -9.36 6.34
CA HIS A 76 -7.54 -9.56 7.60
C HIS A 76 -9.00 -9.90 7.34
N ASP A 77 -9.53 -10.90 8.05
CA ASP A 77 -10.98 -11.05 8.21
C ASP A 77 -11.47 -9.72 8.76
N ALA A 78 -12.06 -8.86 7.93
CA ALA A 78 -12.52 -7.55 8.34
C ALA A 78 -13.73 -7.73 9.27
N THR A 79 -13.49 -8.12 10.52
CA THR A 79 -14.49 -8.68 11.43
C THR A 79 -15.55 -7.67 11.87
N ASN A 80 -15.48 -6.41 11.42
CA ASN A 80 -16.35 -5.32 11.90
C ASN A 80 -16.62 -4.23 10.84
N GLY A 81 -16.75 -4.57 9.55
CA GLY A 81 -17.13 -3.58 8.53
C GLY A 81 -15.99 -2.64 8.08
N GLN A 82 -14.75 -2.92 8.49
CA GLN A 82 -13.57 -2.10 8.16
C GLN A 82 -13.27 -2.09 6.67
N LYS A 83 -13.43 -3.25 6.01
CA LYS A 83 -13.26 -3.37 4.56
C LYS A 83 -14.29 -2.51 3.84
N GLU A 84 -15.55 -2.58 4.25
CA GLU A 84 -16.65 -1.80 3.70
C GLU A 84 -16.46 -0.30 3.95
N PHE A 85 -15.98 0.08 5.13
CA PHE A 85 -15.63 1.46 5.46
C PHE A 85 -14.50 1.97 4.56
N LEU A 86 -13.38 1.25 4.49
CA LEU A 86 -12.26 1.63 3.63
C LEU A 86 -12.67 1.67 2.15
N GLN A 87 -13.49 0.72 1.70
CA GLN A 87 -14.03 0.66 0.35
C GLN A 87 -14.88 1.89 0.04
N SER A 88 -15.78 2.29 0.95
CA SER A 88 -16.63 3.48 0.77
C SER A 88 -15.77 4.73 0.70
N ILE A 89 -14.83 4.90 1.63
CA ILE A 89 -13.96 6.07 1.69
C ILE A 89 -13.08 6.16 0.44
N LEU A 90 -12.43 5.06 0.03
CA LEU A 90 -11.62 5.06 -1.19
C LEU A 90 -12.44 5.38 -2.42
N PHE A 91 -13.65 4.83 -2.53
CA PHE A 91 -14.56 5.15 -3.63
C PHE A 91 -14.90 6.64 -3.64
N ASP A 92 -15.41 7.18 -2.54
CA ASP A 92 -15.86 8.58 -2.46
C ASP A 92 -14.75 9.57 -2.83
N PHE A 93 -13.56 9.44 -2.24
CA PHE A 93 -12.44 10.34 -2.51
C PHE A 93 -11.90 10.18 -3.94
N MET A 94 -11.77 8.96 -4.46
CA MET A 94 -11.26 8.76 -5.82
C MET A 94 -12.27 9.24 -6.88
N SER A 95 -13.57 9.07 -6.65
CA SER A 95 -14.62 9.61 -7.51
C SER A 95 -14.60 11.14 -7.52
N GLU A 96 -14.39 11.81 -6.38
CA GLU A 96 -14.25 13.28 -6.32
C GLU A 96 -13.04 13.79 -7.12
N LEU A 97 -11.97 13.00 -7.20
CA LEU A 97 -10.79 13.31 -8.01
C LEU A 97 -10.98 13.04 -9.51
N GLY A 98 -12.09 12.40 -9.91
CA GLY A 98 -12.34 11.98 -11.28
C GLY A 98 -11.51 10.77 -11.72
N SER A 99 -10.95 10.03 -10.76
CA SER A 99 -10.05 8.89 -10.98
C SER A 99 -10.68 7.55 -10.58
N ASP A 100 -12.01 7.49 -10.51
CA ASP A 100 -12.72 6.24 -10.23
C ASP A 100 -12.74 5.33 -11.47
N VAL A 101 -11.83 4.36 -11.46
CA VAL A 101 -11.72 3.29 -12.46
C VAL A 101 -12.24 1.95 -11.94
N GLY A 102 -13.09 1.96 -10.90
CA GLY A 102 -13.61 0.75 -10.27
C GLY A 102 -12.75 0.29 -9.08
N MET A 103 -12.40 1.23 -8.20
CA MET A 103 -11.66 0.94 -6.97
C MET A 103 -12.35 -0.14 -6.14
N HIS A 104 -11.64 -1.22 -5.85
CA HIS A 104 -12.18 -2.31 -5.05
C HIS A 104 -11.20 -2.80 -3.98
N ILE A 105 -11.71 -3.01 -2.76
CA ILE A 105 -11.00 -3.77 -1.75
C ILE A 105 -11.46 -5.22 -1.84
N SER A 106 -10.55 -6.11 -2.22
CA SER A 106 -10.80 -7.55 -2.25
C SER A 106 -10.06 -8.25 -1.12
N GLU A 107 -10.52 -9.46 -0.78
CA GLU A 107 -9.70 -10.36 0.03
C GLU A 107 -8.43 -10.74 -0.78
N GLY A 108 -7.30 -10.88 -0.09
CA GLY A 108 -6.04 -11.24 -0.73
C GLY A 108 -4.85 -11.05 0.20
N GLU A 109 -3.66 -11.34 -0.32
CA GLU A 109 -2.40 -11.25 0.42
C GLU A 109 -1.77 -9.86 0.38
N GLY A 110 -0.74 -9.63 1.20
CA GLY A 110 0.15 -8.48 1.03
C GLY A 110 1.06 -8.66 -0.19
N GLY A 111 1.92 -7.69 -0.45
CA GLY A 111 2.96 -7.86 -1.46
C GLY A 111 4.14 -8.69 -0.94
N ALA A 112 5.16 -8.81 -1.77
CA ALA A 112 6.32 -9.67 -1.53
C ALA A 112 7.04 -9.35 -0.21
N ASP A 113 7.29 -8.06 0.07
CA ASP A 113 8.06 -7.65 1.24
C ASP A 113 7.21 -7.48 2.52
N THR A 114 5.89 -7.40 2.41
CA THR A 114 4.98 -7.27 3.57
C THR A 114 4.35 -8.59 4.02
N SER A 115 4.28 -9.60 3.16
CA SER A 115 3.70 -10.92 3.44
C SER A 115 4.20 -11.55 4.75
N ILE A 116 5.51 -11.54 5.01
CA ILE A 116 6.11 -12.09 6.25
C ILE A 116 5.57 -11.45 7.54
N LEU A 117 5.18 -10.16 7.49
CA LEU A 117 4.59 -9.48 8.65
C LEU A 117 3.22 -10.09 8.98
N HIS A 118 2.47 -10.53 7.97
CA HIS A 118 1.20 -11.21 8.15
C HIS A 118 1.40 -12.66 8.57
N GLU A 119 2.16 -13.41 7.80
CA GLU A 119 2.32 -14.86 7.95
C GLU A 119 2.94 -15.25 9.30
N GLU A 120 3.96 -14.51 9.75
CA GLU A 120 4.67 -14.80 10.99
C GLU A 120 4.32 -13.85 12.14
N GLY A 121 3.91 -12.61 11.81
CA GLY A 121 3.66 -11.55 12.79
C GLY A 121 2.18 -11.25 13.07
N ASN A 122 1.25 -11.84 12.31
CA ASN A 122 -0.19 -11.55 12.35
C ASN A 122 -0.50 -10.04 12.20
N VAL A 123 0.32 -9.32 11.43
CA VAL A 123 0.07 -7.92 11.08
C VAL A 123 -0.88 -7.89 9.88
N PRO A 124 -1.95 -7.06 9.88
CA PRO A 124 -2.77 -6.85 8.70
C PRO A 124 -1.93 -6.26 7.57
N VAL A 125 -2.11 -6.76 6.34
CA VAL A 125 -1.39 -6.26 5.16
C VAL A 125 -2.33 -6.05 3.99
N THR A 126 -1.91 -5.18 3.09
CA THR A 126 -2.62 -4.79 1.88
C THR A 126 -1.64 -4.43 0.78
N GLU A 127 -1.97 -4.75 -0.45
CA GLU A 127 -1.20 -4.40 -1.64
C GLU A 127 -2.05 -3.49 -2.53
N LEU A 128 -1.47 -2.40 -3.02
CA LEU A 128 -2.06 -1.59 -4.09
C LEU A 128 -2.18 -2.44 -5.35
N ARG A 129 -3.41 -2.60 -5.84
CA ARG A 129 -3.68 -3.21 -7.13
C ARG A 129 -3.74 -2.14 -8.21
N THR A 130 -3.18 -2.47 -9.37
CA THR A 130 -3.25 -1.64 -10.58
C THR A 130 -3.71 -2.47 -11.77
N ASP A 131 -4.14 -1.85 -12.86
CA ASP A 131 -4.33 -2.53 -14.14
C ASP A 131 -2.99 -3.09 -14.65
N ASN A 132 -2.79 -4.38 -14.39
CA ASN A 132 -1.55 -5.09 -14.69
C ASN A 132 -1.52 -5.68 -16.11
N SER A 133 -2.48 -5.36 -16.98
CA SER A 133 -2.57 -5.90 -18.35
C SER A 133 -1.31 -5.68 -19.19
N ARG A 134 -0.55 -4.63 -18.88
CA ARG A 134 0.72 -4.27 -19.54
C ARG A 134 1.98 -4.55 -18.72
N TYR A 135 1.85 -4.87 -17.43
CA TYR A 135 3.00 -4.98 -16.52
C TYR A 135 4.05 -5.98 -17.02
N PHE A 136 3.61 -7.19 -17.35
CA PHE A 136 4.48 -8.26 -17.82
C PHE A 136 4.98 -8.11 -19.26
N TRP A 137 4.65 -7.01 -19.96
CA TRP A 137 5.21 -6.77 -21.29
C TRP A 137 6.68 -6.34 -21.22
N TYR A 138 7.12 -5.78 -20.09
CA TYR A 138 8.47 -5.26 -19.89
C TYR A 138 9.08 -5.56 -18.52
N HIS A 139 8.29 -6.02 -17.54
CA HIS A 139 8.81 -6.48 -16.25
C HIS A 139 10.00 -7.44 -16.43
N HIS A 140 11.06 -7.22 -15.67
CA HIS A 140 12.34 -7.95 -15.76
C HIS A 140 13.04 -7.92 -17.13
N THR A 141 12.78 -6.87 -17.93
CA THR A 141 13.49 -6.65 -19.19
C THR A 141 14.18 -5.29 -19.19
N VAL A 142 15.14 -5.10 -20.11
CA VAL A 142 15.77 -3.78 -20.35
C VAL A 142 14.80 -2.72 -20.87
N ALA A 143 13.58 -3.11 -21.25
CA ALA A 143 12.53 -2.19 -21.68
C ALA A 143 11.77 -1.58 -20.49
N ASP A 144 11.97 -2.06 -19.25
CA ASP A 144 11.43 -1.44 -18.04
C ASP A 144 12.15 -0.12 -17.77
N THR A 145 11.55 0.96 -18.25
CA THR A 145 12.15 2.27 -18.39
C THR A 145 11.09 3.35 -18.19
N ILE A 146 11.52 4.55 -17.84
CA ILE A 146 10.61 5.64 -17.42
C ILE A 146 9.57 6.04 -18.47
N ASP A 147 9.81 5.80 -19.76
CA ASP A 147 8.86 6.15 -20.82
C ASP A 147 7.59 5.27 -20.85
N LYS A 148 7.55 4.21 -20.02
CA LYS A 148 6.34 3.40 -19.80
C LYS A 148 5.41 4.02 -18.76
N LEU A 149 5.90 4.96 -17.95
CA LEU A 149 5.15 5.59 -16.87
C LEU A 149 4.24 6.71 -17.39
N SER A 150 3.01 6.73 -16.89
CA SER A 150 2.09 7.84 -17.06
C SER A 150 2.10 8.74 -15.81
N PRO A 151 2.33 10.05 -15.95
CA PRO A 151 2.22 10.98 -14.82
C PRO A 151 0.83 10.97 -14.17
N THR A 152 -0.22 10.73 -14.95
CA THR A 152 -1.59 10.63 -14.44
C THR A 152 -1.78 9.36 -13.62
N GLU A 153 -1.40 8.19 -14.16
CA GLU A 153 -1.53 6.92 -13.45
C GLU A 153 -0.73 6.93 -12.14
N LEU A 154 0.50 7.45 -12.17
CA LEU A 154 1.30 7.65 -10.97
C LEU A 154 0.60 8.57 -9.96
N SER A 155 0.01 9.68 -10.41
CA SER A 155 -0.70 10.61 -9.52
C SER A 155 -1.92 9.96 -8.87
N ASP A 156 -2.63 9.09 -9.62
CA ASP A 156 -3.76 8.34 -9.09
C ASP A 156 -3.32 7.30 -8.06
N CYS A 157 -2.20 6.59 -8.29
CA CYS A 157 -1.60 5.70 -7.28
C CYS A 157 -1.21 6.46 -6.01
N VAL A 158 -0.60 7.65 -6.16
CA VAL A 158 -0.25 8.53 -5.04
C VAL A 158 -1.49 8.95 -4.25
N ALA A 159 -2.59 9.29 -4.94
CA ALA A 159 -3.85 9.63 -4.31
C ALA A 159 -4.44 8.44 -3.54
N ALA A 160 -4.53 7.26 -4.17
CA ALA A 160 -5.07 6.05 -3.56
C ALA A 160 -4.28 5.63 -2.30
N LEU A 161 -2.94 5.59 -2.40
CA LEU A 161 -2.05 5.32 -1.26
C LEU A 161 -2.21 6.38 -0.17
N GLY A 162 -2.28 7.66 -0.55
CA GLY A 162 -2.44 8.78 0.36
C GLY A 162 -3.75 8.72 1.15
N ILE A 163 -4.87 8.47 0.47
CA ILE A 163 -6.20 8.35 1.09
C ILE A 163 -6.21 7.19 2.08
N LEU A 164 -5.81 5.99 1.65
CA LEU A 164 -5.81 4.82 2.52
C LEU A 164 -4.91 5.03 3.75
N THR A 165 -3.70 5.54 3.53
CA THR A 165 -2.73 5.81 4.61
C THR A 165 -3.25 6.86 5.57
N TYR A 166 -3.81 7.97 5.08
CA TYR A 166 -4.39 9.03 5.90
C TYR A 166 -5.48 8.49 6.82
N VAL A 167 -6.43 7.73 6.25
CA VAL A 167 -7.57 7.18 6.97
C VAL A 167 -7.09 6.20 8.04
N VAL A 168 -6.24 5.25 7.68
CA VAL A 168 -5.75 4.23 8.62
C VAL A 168 -4.89 4.86 9.74
N ALA A 169 -4.07 5.85 9.40
CA ALA A 169 -3.25 6.53 10.39
C ALA A 169 -4.09 7.28 11.44
N ASP A 170 -5.23 7.84 11.04
CA ASP A 170 -6.06 8.70 11.89
C ASP A 170 -7.33 8.05 12.45
N TYR A 171 -7.74 6.88 11.96
CA TYR A 171 -8.96 6.21 12.41
C TYR A 171 -8.91 5.86 13.91
N GLU A 172 -9.99 6.12 14.65
CA GLU A 172 -9.95 6.02 16.11
C GLU A 172 -9.65 4.59 16.59
N VAL A 173 -10.26 3.59 15.96
CA VAL A 173 -10.08 2.17 16.28
C VAL A 173 -8.93 1.59 15.45
N PRO A 174 -7.85 1.06 16.06
CA PRO A 174 -6.75 0.45 15.30
C PRO A 174 -7.19 -0.78 14.51
N PHE A 175 -6.73 -0.89 13.26
CA PHE A 175 -7.04 -2.01 12.36
C PHE A 175 -6.48 -3.36 12.85
N ASN A 176 -5.42 -3.35 13.66
CA ASN A 176 -4.81 -4.56 14.21
C ASN A 176 -5.39 -5.05 15.56
N LYS A 177 -6.46 -4.42 16.08
CA LYS A 177 -7.03 -4.72 17.42
C LYS A 177 -8.43 -5.32 17.38
N LEU A 178 -8.89 -5.86 16.26
CA LEU A 178 -10.23 -6.41 16.10
C LEU A 178 -10.22 -7.77 15.42
#